data_AF-A0A5K1D2Y9-F1
#
_entry.id   AF-A0A5K1D2Y9-F1
#
_cell.length_a   1.000
_cell.length_b   1.000
_cell.length_c   1.000
_cell.angle_alpha   90.00
_cell.angle_beta   90.00
_cell.angle_gamma   90.00
#
_symmetry.space_group_name_H-M   'P 1'
#
loop_
_entity.id
_entity.type
_entity.pdbx_description
1 polymer ?
#
loop_
_entity_poly.entity_id
_entity_poly.type
_entity_poly.pdbx_seq_one_letter_code
_entity_poly.pdbx_strand_id
1 'polypeptide(L)'
;MVYFDLNIPYVEGGGGRVGGGGGKDKQKSIRVKLVVMAMELGYTGIAYNYNIHGVMADCHRCSISPLPLSSLLQLAPSISSVVQFHRKILKVPLDSPFRQYTRLTVTVNSMIQAASLNSGNPVLQTYDLVAVRPTNQATFEHACQKAH
;
A
#
# COMPACT_ATOMS: atom_id res chain seq x y z
N MET A 1 -17.98 -8.48 9.62
CA MET A 1 -16.84 -8.97 8.82
C MET A 1 -16.09 -7.75 8.30
N VAL A 2 -14.76 -7.74 8.31
CA VAL A 2 -13.96 -6.59 7.87
C VAL A 2 -13.35 -6.87 6.49
N TYR A 3 -13.29 -5.84 5.65
CA TYR A 3 -12.75 -5.94 4.29
C TYR A 3 -11.55 -5.01 4.16
N PHE A 4 -10.49 -5.51 3.53
CA PHE A 4 -9.26 -4.75 3.28
C PHE A 4 -8.85 -4.90 1.82
N ASP A 5 -8.41 -3.81 1.21
CA ASP A 5 -7.70 -3.86 -0.07
C ASP A 5 -6.21 -3.62 0.18
N LEU A 6 -5.38 -4.63 -0.06
CA LEU A 6 -3.95 -4.58 0.25
C LEU A 6 -3.07 -4.19 -0.94
N ASN A 7 -3.64 -3.69 -2.05
CA ASN A 7 -2.87 -3.45 -3.28
C ASN A 7 -3.20 -2.11 -3.97
N ILE A 8 -3.44 -1.05 -3.20
CA ILE A 8 -3.64 0.29 -3.77
C ILE A 8 -2.29 0.84 -4.27
N PRO A 9 -2.10 1.10 -5.58
CA PRO A 9 -0.80 1.49 -6.10
C PRO A 9 -0.36 2.88 -5.61
N TYR A 10 0.87 2.98 -5.11
CA TYR A 10 1.49 4.24 -4.69
C TYR A 10 2.47 4.75 -5.74
N VAL A 11 2.11 5.84 -6.43
CA VAL A 11 2.87 6.38 -7.58
C VAL A 11 3.55 7.72 -7.25
N GLU A 12 3.31 8.30 -6.07
CA GLU A 12 3.83 9.64 -5.73
C GLU A 12 5.34 9.64 -5.40
N GLY A 13 5.93 8.49 -5.04
CA GLY A 13 7.30 8.38 -4.52
C GLY A 13 8.33 7.72 -5.46
N GLY A 14 7.97 7.39 -6.70
CA GLY A 14 8.90 6.75 -7.62
C GLY A 14 9.97 7.72 -8.14
N GLY A 15 11.24 7.51 -7.77
CA GLY A 15 12.42 8.10 -8.42
C GLY A 15 12.64 7.66 -9.88
N GLY A 16 11.57 7.31 -10.59
CA GLY A 16 11.53 6.96 -12.00
C GLY A 16 11.03 8.15 -12.80
N ARG A 17 11.93 8.72 -13.61
CA ARG A 17 11.73 9.75 -14.65
C ARG A 17 10.30 9.87 -15.19
N VAL A 18 9.48 10.73 -14.58
CA VAL A 18 8.43 11.46 -15.29
C VAL A 18 8.53 12.90 -14.82
N GLY A 19 9.13 13.74 -15.67
CA GLY A 19 9.23 15.17 -15.47
C GLY A 19 7.85 15.83 -15.42
N GLY A 20 7.75 16.90 -14.64
CA GLY A 20 6.61 17.81 -14.63
C GLY A 20 6.00 17.96 -13.24
N GLY A 21 6.27 19.11 -12.60
CA GLY A 21 5.76 19.47 -11.27
C GLY A 21 4.23 19.45 -11.10
N GLY A 22 3.45 19.27 -12.18
CA GLY A 22 1.98 19.11 -12.14
C GLY A 22 1.46 17.67 -11.98
N GLY A 23 2.32 16.65 -11.99
CA GLY A 23 1.91 15.24 -11.85
C GLY A 23 1.61 14.81 -10.41
N LYS A 24 2.33 15.38 -9.43
CA LYS A 24 2.23 14.98 -8.01
C LYS A 24 0.86 15.32 -7.41
N ASP A 25 0.32 16.49 -7.71
CA ASP A 25 -1.00 16.91 -7.20
C ASP A 25 -2.14 16.09 -7.81
N LYS A 26 -2.03 15.78 -9.11
CA LYS A 26 -2.98 14.87 -9.78
C LYS A 26 -2.92 13.47 -9.17
N GLN A 27 -1.72 12.95 -8.91
CA GLN A 27 -1.55 11.64 -8.30
C GLN A 27 -2.09 11.59 -6.86
N LYS A 28 -1.88 12.66 -6.09
CA LYS A 28 -2.47 12.83 -4.76
C LYS A 28 -3.99 12.90 -4.81
N SER A 29 -4.55 13.62 -5.77
CA SER A 29 -5.99 13.65 -5.99
C SER A 29 -6.56 12.27 -6.33
N ILE A 30 -5.89 11.50 -7.21
CA ILE A 30 -6.29 10.12 -7.55
C ILE A 30 -6.25 9.22 -6.31
N ARG A 31 -5.16 9.30 -5.52
CA ARG A 31 -5.02 8.53 -4.29
C ARG A 31 -6.17 8.81 -3.32
N VAL A 32 -6.50 10.10 -3.12
CA VAL A 32 -7.64 10.49 -2.27
C VAL A 32 -8.96 9.92 -2.81
N LYS A 33 -9.21 10.01 -4.13
CA LYS A 33 -10.42 9.45 -4.74
C LYS A 33 -10.54 7.93 -4.54
N LEU A 34 -9.44 7.19 -4.69
CA LEU A 34 -9.42 5.75 -4.45
C LEU A 34 -9.76 5.40 -3.00
N VAL A 35 -9.22 6.15 -2.03
CA VAL A 35 -9.54 5.94 -0.61
C VAL A 35 -10.99 6.26 -0.31
N VAL A 36 -11.52 7.37 -0.84
CA VAL A 36 -12.93 7.73 -0.72
C VAL A 36 -13.81 6.60 -1.25
N MET A 37 -13.54 6.11 -2.46
CA MET A 37 -14.31 5.00 -3.05
C MET A 37 -14.20 3.72 -2.21
N ALA A 38 -13.02 3.39 -1.68
CA ALA A 38 -12.87 2.22 -0.81
C ALA A 38 -13.72 2.34 0.46
N MET A 39 -13.75 3.52 1.09
CA MET A 39 -14.60 3.78 2.25
C MET A 39 -16.09 3.69 1.87
N GLU A 40 -16.47 4.25 0.72
CA GLU A 40 -17.82 4.17 0.18
C GLU A 40 -18.24 2.75 -0.19
N LEU A 41 -17.32 1.83 -0.51
CA LEU A 41 -17.64 0.42 -0.76
C LEU A 41 -17.67 -0.45 0.51
N GLY A 42 -17.40 0.14 1.68
CA GLY A 42 -17.43 -0.56 2.97
C GLY A 42 -16.10 -1.21 3.37
N TYR A 43 -14.99 -0.87 2.72
CA TYR A 43 -13.66 -1.29 3.19
C TYR A 43 -13.34 -0.66 4.55
N THR A 44 -12.75 -1.46 5.42
CA THR A 44 -12.32 -1.05 6.78
C THR A 44 -10.89 -0.52 6.78
N GLY A 45 -10.10 -0.85 5.76
CA GLY A 45 -8.78 -0.29 5.56
C GLY A 45 -8.18 -0.66 4.22
N ILE A 46 -7.02 -0.08 3.95
CA ILE A 46 -6.26 -0.28 2.70
C ILE A 46 -4.76 -0.40 2.99
N ALA A 47 -4.01 -0.96 2.05
CA ALA A 47 -2.55 -0.86 2.03
C ALA A 47 -2.06 -0.22 0.73
N TYR A 48 -1.17 0.76 0.87
CA TYR A 48 -0.49 1.39 -0.26
C TYR A 48 0.68 0.53 -0.70
N ASN A 49 0.63 -0.01 -1.91
CA ASN A 49 1.66 -0.85 -2.48
C ASN A 49 2.71 -0.04 -3.25
N TYR A 50 3.97 -0.19 -2.85
CA TYR A 50 5.14 0.28 -3.60
C TYR A 50 5.87 -0.92 -4.22
N ASN A 51 6.21 -0.82 -5.50
CA ASN A 51 6.88 -1.89 -6.22
C ASN A 51 8.37 -1.55 -6.40
N ILE A 52 9.25 -2.48 -6.03
CA ILE A 52 10.68 -2.40 -6.33
C ILE A 52 11.04 -3.44 -7.39
N HIS A 53 11.87 -3.02 -8.32
CA HIS A 53 12.53 -3.89 -9.30
C HIS A 53 14.04 -3.79 -9.11
N GLY A 54 14.72 -4.93 -9.02
CA GLY A 54 16.17 -4.97 -8.87
C GLY A 54 16.62 -5.00 -7.40
N VAL A 55 17.86 -4.53 -7.16
CA VAL A 55 18.50 -4.64 -5.84
C VAL A 55 17.93 -3.59 -4.89
N MET A 56 17.52 -4.02 -3.70
CA MET A 56 17.07 -3.12 -2.64
C MET A 56 18.22 -2.23 -2.15
N ALA A 57 17.87 -1.01 -1.78
CA ALA A 57 18.80 0.05 -1.39
C ALA A 57 18.09 1.00 -0.41
N ASP A 58 18.82 1.82 0.32
CA ASP A 58 18.23 2.72 1.33
C ASP A 58 17.22 3.73 0.77
N CYS A 59 17.33 4.09 -0.52
CA CYS A 59 16.35 4.96 -1.18
C CYS A 59 14.96 4.33 -1.28
N HIS A 60 14.84 3.02 -1.06
CA HIS A 60 13.59 2.27 -1.10
C HIS A 60 12.89 2.16 0.26
N ARG A 61 13.41 2.80 1.31
CA ARG A 61 12.72 2.88 2.61
C ARG A 61 11.35 3.54 2.45
N CYS A 62 10.39 3.12 3.27
CA CYS A 62 9.04 3.63 3.22
C CYS A 62 9.01 5.15 3.42
N SER A 63 8.51 5.84 2.39
CA SER A 63 8.26 7.28 2.38
C SER A 63 6.77 7.61 2.21
N ILE A 64 5.91 6.59 2.28
CA ILE A 64 4.47 6.72 2.06
C ILE A 64 3.85 7.40 3.28
N SER A 65 3.34 8.61 3.10
CA SER A 65 2.56 9.29 4.12
C SER A 65 1.08 8.87 4.09
N PRO A 66 0.49 8.45 5.23
CA PRO A 66 -0.95 8.23 5.33
C PRO A 66 -1.74 9.49 4.96
N LEU A 67 -2.91 9.32 4.35
CA LEU A 67 -3.76 10.45 4.03
C LEU A 67 -4.42 11.00 5.29
N PRO A 68 -4.38 12.32 5.53
CA PRO A 68 -5.09 12.94 6.63
C PRO A 68 -6.60 12.98 6.34
N LEU A 69 -7.40 12.88 7.41
CA LEU A 69 -8.87 12.94 7.34
C LEU A 69 -9.39 14.24 6.70
N SER A 70 -8.69 15.35 6.93
CA SER A 70 -9.06 16.65 6.36
C SER A 70 -9.09 16.64 4.82
N SER A 71 -8.14 15.98 4.18
CA SER A 71 -8.11 15.84 2.71
C SER A 71 -9.26 15.00 2.18
N LEU A 72 -9.72 14.00 2.95
CA LEU A 72 -10.87 13.16 2.56
C LEU A 72 -12.18 13.96 2.62
N LEU A 73 -12.40 14.69 3.72
CA LEU A 73 -13.62 15.45 3.95
C LEU A 73 -13.80 16.62 2.97
N GLN A 74 -12.71 17.23 2.52
CA GLN A 74 -12.75 18.28 1.49
C GLN A 74 -13.26 17.76 0.14
N LEU A 75 -12.95 16.51 -0.21
CA LEU A 75 -13.39 15.92 -1.49
C LEU A 75 -14.76 15.26 -1.40
N ALA A 76 -15.14 14.69 -0.24
CA ALA A 76 -16.39 13.97 -0.08
C ALA A 76 -17.03 14.27 1.30
N PRO A 77 -17.77 15.38 1.44
CA PRO A 77 -18.39 15.76 2.71
C PRO A 77 -19.49 14.79 3.17
N SER A 78 -20.16 14.10 2.24
CA SER A 78 -21.23 13.13 2.52
C SER A 78 -20.71 11.73 2.89
N ILE A 79 -19.40 11.49 2.84
CA ILE A 79 -18.80 10.15 3.04
C ILE A 79 -19.14 9.55 4.41
N SER A 80 -19.32 10.39 5.43
CA SER A 80 -19.64 9.95 6.79
C SER A 80 -20.93 9.12 6.84
N SER A 81 -22.00 9.58 6.18
CA SER A 81 -23.28 8.89 6.18
C SER A 81 -23.22 7.54 5.46
N VAL A 82 -22.52 7.49 4.31
CA VAL A 82 -22.32 6.25 3.53
C VAL A 82 -21.49 5.24 4.31
N VAL A 83 -20.39 5.68 4.91
CA VAL A 83 -19.52 4.83 5.73
C VAL A 83 -20.26 4.31 6.96
N GLN A 84 -21.05 5.15 7.63
CA GLN A 84 -21.88 4.72 8.76
C GLN A 84 -22.90 3.66 8.32
N PHE A 85 -23.56 3.85 7.18
CA PHE A 85 -24.51 2.89 6.63
C PHE A 85 -23.85 1.53 6.35
N HIS A 86 -22.72 1.51 5.64
CA HIS A 86 -22.01 0.26 5.35
C HIS A 86 -21.45 -0.40 6.59
N ARG A 87 -20.93 0.36 7.56
CA ARG A 87 -20.47 -0.20 8.84
C ARG A 87 -21.60 -0.88 9.61
N LYS A 88 -22.81 -0.31 9.61
CA LYS A 88 -24.00 -0.93 10.24
C LYS A 88 -24.35 -2.25 9.56
N ILE A 89 -24.39 -2.30 8.23
CA ILE A 89 -24.69 -3.53 7.47
C ILE A 89 -23.62 -4.61 7.72
N LEU A 90 -22.34 -4.23 7.68
CA LEU A 90 -21.21 -5.15 7.82
C LEU A 90 -20.89 -5.53 9.27
N LYS A 91 -21.64 -4.97 10.23
CA LYS A 91 -21.45 -5.15 11.68
C LYS A 91 -20.04 -4.75 12.13
N VAL A 92 -19.52 -3.67 11.57
CA VAL A 92 -18.23 -3.08 11.97
C VAL A 92 -18.51 -1.96 12.97
N PRO A 93 -17.83 -1.92 14.14
CA PRO A 93 -18.02 -0.86 15.13
C PRO A 93 -17.78 0.54 14.54
N LEU A 94 -18.61 1.52 14.90
CA LEU A 94 -18.52 2.89 14.37
C LEU A 94 -17.30 3.67 14.89
N ASP A 95 -16.79 3.29 16.05
CA ASP A 95 -15.58 3.81 16.69
C ASP A 95 -14.28 3.25 16.08
N SER A 96 -14.38 2.16 15.30
CA SER A 96 -13.20 1.59 14.67
C SER A 96 -12.66 2.51 13.57
N PRO A 97 -11.36 2.86 13.59
CA PRO A 97 -10.78 3.77 12.60
C PRO A 97 -10.66 3.09 11.24
N PHE A 98 -10.61 3.89 10.17
CA PHE A 98 -10.18 3.42 8.86
C PHE A 98 -8.66 3.25 8.86
N ARG A 99 -8.19 2.03 8.59
CA ARG A 99 -6.76 1.68 8.70
C ARG A 99 -6.03 1.90 7.38
N GLN A 100 -4.87 2.54 7.45
CA GLN A 100 -3.99 2.74 6.29
C GLN A 100 -2.66 2.05 6.59
N TYR A 101 -2.31 1.09 5.75
CA TYR A 101 -1.08 0.32 5.84
C TYR A 101 -0.16 0.64 4.66
N THR A 102 1.10 0.24 4.80
CA THR A 102 2.13 0.34 3.77
C THR A 102 2.56 -1.06 3.37
N ARG A 103 2.57 -1.31 2.07
CA ARG A 103 2.97 -2.59 1.49
C ARG A 103 4.12 -2.37 0.54
N LEU A 104 5.13 -3.24 0.64
CA LEU A 104 6.20 -3.33 -0.32
C LEU A 104 6.05 -4.63 -1.13
N THR A 105 6.09 -4.53 -2.45
CA THR A 105 6.21 -5.69 -3.34
C THR A 105 7.57 -5.67 -4.01
N VAL A 106 8.39 -6.69 -3.74
CA VAL A 106 9.73 -6.83 -4.32
C VAL A 106 9.68 -7.85 -5.46
N THR A 107 10.03 -7.40 -6.67
CA THR A 107 10.19 -8.33 -7.81
C THR A 107 11.58 -8.91 -7.80
N VAL A 108 11.68 -10.25 -7.70
CA VAL A 108 12.96 -10.96 -7.56
C VAL A 108 13.22 -11.88 -8.75
N ASN A 109 14.37 -11.67 -9.39
CA ASN A 109 14.80 -12.46 -10.54
C ASN A 109 16.09 -13.25 -10.32
N SER A 110 16.81 -13.01 -9.22
CA SER A 110 18.03 -13.73 -8.87
C SER A 110 18.01 -14.22 -7.42
N MET A 111 18.78 -15.28 -7.14
CA MET A 111 18.92 -15.82 -5.79
C MET A 111 19.60 -14.85 -4.82
N ILE A 112 20.45 -13.95 -5.33
CA ILE A 112 21.08 -12.89 -4.53
C ILE A 112 20.02 -11.91 -4.01
N GLN A 113 19.09 -11.48 -4.88
CA GLN A 113 17.97 -10.64 -4.47
C GLN A 113 17.04 -11.39 -3.51
N ALA A 114 16.74 -12.66 -3.79
CA ALA A 114 15.89 -13.48 -2.92
C ALA A 114 16.50 -13.65 -1.51
N ALA A 115 17.82 -13.87 -1.41
CA ALA A 115 18.51 -14.00 -0.13
C ALA A 115 18.46 -12.70 0.72
N SER A 116 18.32 -11.54 0.08
CA SER A 116 18.16 -10.26 0.79
C SER A 116 16.77 -10.06 1.40
N LEU A 117 15.80 -10.94 1.10
CA LEU A 117 14.46 -10.93 1.67
C LEU A 117 14.42 -11.67 3.02
N ASN A 118 14.96 -11.03 4.05
CA ASN A 118 14.97 -11.58 5.41
C ASN A 118 14.61 -10.49 6.44
N SER A 119 14.25 -10.92 7.65
CA SER A 119 13.81 -10.03 8.74
C SER A 119 14.87 -9.01 9.18
N GLY A 120 16.15 -9.25 8.89
CA GLY A 120 17.26 -8.32 9.15
C GLY A 120 17.40 -7.20 8.13
N ASN A 121 16.63 -7.20 7.04
CA ASN A 121 16.71 -6.17 6.02
C ASN A 121 16.04 -4.86 6.50
N PRO A 122 16.80 -3.76 6.64
CA PRO A 122 16.28 -2.52 7.23
C PRO A 122 15.28 -1.80 6.33
N VAL A 123 15.23 -2.10 5.03
CA VAL A 123 14.21 -1.55 4.13
C VAL A 123 12.87 -2.23 4.40
N LEU A 124 12.87 -3.56 4.50
CA LEU A 124 11.65 -4.34 4.73
C LEU A 124 10.97 -3.97 6.05
N GLN A 125 11.75 -3.70 7.10
CA GLN A 125 11.25 -3.27 8.41
C GLN A 125 10.53 -1.92 8.40
N THR A 126 10.65 -1.12 7.35
CA THR A 126 9.95 0.18 7.25
C THR A 126 8.52 0.08 6.72
N TYR A 127 8.08 -1.12 6.30
CA TYR A 127 6.74 -1.37 5.77
C TYR A 127 5.93 -2.27 6.70
N ASP A 128 4.60 -2.10 6.70
CA ASP A 128 3.70 -2.95 7.49
C ASP A 128 3.55 -4.35 6.87
N LEU A 129 3.60 -4.43 5.53
CA LEU A 129 3.42 -5.65 4.75
C LEU A 129 4.52 -5.78 3.71
N VAL A 130 5.06 -6.98 3.56
CA VAL A 130 6.02 -7.32 2.50
C VAL A 130 5.46 -8.45 1.66
N ALA A 131 5.53 -8.28 0.34
CA ALA A 131 5.17 -9.29 -0.65
C ALA A 131 6.32 -9.50 -1.62
N VAL A 132 6.43 -10.72 -2.13
CA VAL A 132 7.47 -11.12 -3.07
C VAL A 132 6.82 -11.51 -4.38
N ARG A 133 7.34 -10.99 -5.49
CA ARG A 133 6.96 -11.39 -6.85
C ARG A 133 8.13 -12.10 -7.52
N PRO A 134 8.24 -13.43 -7.39
CA PRO A 134 9.26 -14.19 -8.08
C PRO A 134 8.99 -14.24 -9.59
N THR A 135 10.05 -14.21 -10.41
CA THR A 135 9.95 -14.29 -11.87
C THR A 135 10.46 -15.60 -12.46
N ASN A 136 10.96 -16.52 -11.64
CA ASN A 136 11.41 -17.85 -12.06
C ASN A 136 11.24 -18.89 -10.94
N GLN A 137 11.39 -20.16 -11.29
CA GLN A 137 11.18 -21.29 -10.37
C GLN A 137 12.10 -21.23 -9.14
N ALA A 138 13.39 -20.95 -9.33
CA ALA A 138 14.36 -20.93 -8.24
C ALA A 138 14.03 -19.83 -7.19
N THR A 139 13.66 -18.63 -7.64
CA THR A 139 13.27 -17.55 -6.72
C THR A 139 11.91 -17.79 -6.09
N PHE A 140 11.00 -18.48 -6.77
CA PHE A 140 9.72 -18.92 -6.20
C PHE A 140 9.91 -19.93 -5.07
N GLU A 141 10.68 -21.00 -5.32
CA GLU A 141 10.99 -22.02 -4.32
C GLU A 141 11.67 -21.41 -3.09
N HIS A 142 12.64 -20.51 -3.31
CA HIS A 142 13.29 -19.80 -2.22
C HIS A 142 12.32 -18.96 -1.38
N ALA A 143 11.44 -18.19 -2.04
CA ALA A 143 10.46 -17.35 -1.37
C ALA A 143 9.46 -18.18 -0.54
N CYS A 144 9.09 -19.38 -0.99
CA CYS A 144 8.19 -20.26 -0.25
C CYS A 144 8.86 -21.01 0.90
N GLN A 145 10.15 -21.34 0.81
CA GLN A 145 10.86 -22.14 1.81
C GLN A 145 11.49 -21.31 2.94
N LYS A 146 11.93 -20.08 2.64
CA LYS A 146 12.70 -19.23 3.58
C LYS A 146 11.93 -18.03 4.13
N ALA A 147 10.65 -17.90 3.82
CA ALA A 147 9.80 -16.85 4.40
C ALA A 147 9.46 -17.15 5.87
N HIS A 148 10.43 -16.98 6.76
CA HIS A 148 10.26 -17.01 8.22
C HIS A 148 11.14 -15.95 8.89
#